data_AF-A0A1X1BR32-F1
#
_entry.id   AF-A0A1X1BR32-F1
#
_cell.length_a   1.000
_cell.length_b   1.000
_cell.length_c   1.000
_cell.angle_alpha   90.00
_cell.angle_beta   90.00
_cell.angle_gamma   90.00
#
_symmetry.space_group_name_H-M   'P 1'
#
loop_
_entity.id
_entity.type
_entity.pdbx_description
1 polymer ?
#
loop_
_entity_poly.entity_id
_entity_poly.type
_entity_poly.pdbx_seq_one_letter_code
_entity_poly.pdbx_strand_id
1 'polypeptide(L)'
;MSLSVEAKAEIVAKYGRGANDSGSTEVQVALLTAQITHLQGHFSEHKKDHHSRRGLLRMVSQRRKLLDYLKRKDVARYSSLIESLGLRR
;
A
#
# COMPACT_ATOMS: atom_id res chain seq x y z
N MET A 1 -13.71 -5.91 4.36
CA MET A 1 -12.69 -6.87 4.85
C MET A 1 -11.38 -6.15 5.11
N SER A 2 -10.74 -6.40 6.25
CA SER A 2 -9.41 -5.87 6.60
C SER A 2 -8.34 -6.96 6.49
N LEU A 3 -7.09 -6.56 6.25
CA LEU A 3 -5.94 -7.47 6.39
C LEU A 3 -5.90 -8.07 7.80
N SER A 4 -5.51 -9.34 7.91
CA SER A 4 -5.28 -10.00 9.20
C SER A 4 -4.14 -9.32 9.97
N VAL A 5 -4.12 -9.51 11.29
CA VAL A 5 -3.06 -8.95 12.15
C VAL A 5 -1.70 -9.50 11.74
N GLU A 6 -1.63 -10.79 11.44
CA GLU A 6 -0.43 -11.50 10.99
C GLU A 6 0.13 -10.90 9.69
N ALA A 7 -0.71 -10.76 8.65
CA ALA A 7 -0.28 -10.19 7.38
C ALA A 7 0.20 -8.74 7.52
N LYS A 8 -0.43 -7.95 8.41
CA LYS A 8 0.04 -6.58 8.71
C LYS A 8 1.40 -6.61 9.40
N ALA A 9 1.60 -7.49 10.38
CA ALA A 9 2.86 -7.60 11.12
C ALA A 9 4.01 -8.01 10.20
N GLU A 10 3.78 -8.96 9.28
CA GLU A 10 4.78 -9.36 8.28
C GLU A 10 5.19 -8.20 7.37
N ILE A 11 4.22 -7.41 6.89
CA ILE A 11 4.50 -6.24 6.05
C ILE A 11 5.31 -5.20 6.82
N VAL A 12 4.94 -4.91 8.06
CA VAL A 12 5.67 -3.95 8.92
C VAL A 12 7.09 -4.43 9.16
N ALA A 13 7.29 -5.72 9.47
CA ALA A 13 8.62 -6.29 9.67
C ALA A 13 9.49 -6.23 8.40
N LYS A 14 8.90 -6.43 7.23
CA LYS A 14 9.63 -6.46 5.95
C LYS A 14 10.02 -5.07 5.44
N TYR A 15 9.14 -4.07 5.59
CA TYR A 15 9.34 -2.73 5.01
C TYR A 15 9.69 -1.65 6.06
N GLY A 16 9.63 -1.98 7.34
CA GLY A 16 10.04 -1.09 8.43
C GLY A 16 11.55 -0.94 8.48
N ARG A 17 12.02 0.27 8.81
CA ARG A 17 13.46 0.57 8.99
C ARG A 17 14.02 0.09 10.33
N GLY A 18 13.17 -0.42 11.21
CA GLY A 18 13.52 -0.97 12.51
C GLY A 18 12.31 -1.61 13.17
N ALA A 19 12.51 -2.25 14.33
CA ALA A 19 11.48 -3.04 15.01
C ALA A 19 10.20 -2.26 15.38
N ASN A 20 10.31 -0.94 15.55
CA ASN A 20 9.20 -0.06 15.94
C ASN A 20 8.73 0.87 14.79
N ASP A 21 9.24 0.68 13.57
CA ASP A 21 8.86 1.53 12.43
C ASP A 21 7.55 1.02 11.79
N SER A 22 6.43 1.46 12.34
CA SER A 22 5.09 1.18 11.79
C SER A 22 4.56 2.31 10.88
N GLY A 23 5.29 3.42 10.79
CA GLY A 23 4.78 4.68 10.25
C GLY A 23 5.54 5.23 9.06
N SER A 24 6.66 4.63 8.65
CA SER A 24 7.42 5.09 7.48
C SER A 24 6.60 5.04 6.19
N THR A 25 7.02 5.86 5.23
CA THR A 25 6.36 5.95 3.93
C THR A 25 6.35 4.61 3.21
N GLU A 26 7.44 3.84 3.34
CA GLU A 26 7.61 2.49 2.83
C GLU A 26 6.56 1.53 3.40
N VAL A 27 6.43 1.48 4.73
CA VAL A 27 5.46 0.63 5.42
C VAL A 27 4.03 1.01 5.04
N GLN A 28 3.71 2.30 5.05
CA GLN A 28 2.37 2.78 4.68
C GLN A 28 2.02 2.41 3.23
N VAL A 29 2.95 2.58 2.29
CA VAL A 29 2.75 2.22 0.87
C VAL A 29 2.60 0.71 0.70
N ALA A 30 3.37 -0.09 1.42
CA ALA A 30 3.27 -1.55 1.39
C ALA A 30 1.92 -2.05 1.94
N LEU A 31 1.48 -1.51 3.07
CA LEU A 31 0.18 -1.82 3.67
C LEU A 31 -0.99 -1.44 2.74
N LEU A 32 -0.95 -0.23 2.17
CA LEU A 32 -1.96 0.21 1.19
C LEU A 32 -1.95 -0.69 -0.05
N THR A 33 -0.79 -1.11 -0.52
CA THR A 33 -0.66 -1.98 -1.69
C THR A 33 -1.27 -3.35 -1.42
N ALA A 34 -0.95 -3.98 -0.29
CA ALA A 34 -1.55 -5.25 0.11
C ALA A 34 -3.08 -5.14 0.22
N GLN A 35 -3.58 -4.05 0.82
CA GLN A 35 -5.02 -3.85 0.97
C GLN A 35 -5.74 -3.60 -0.38
N ILE A 36 -5.13 -2.84 -1.29
CA ILE A 36 -5.64 -2.62 -2.65
C ILE A 36 -5.72 -3.95 -3.40
N THR A 37 -4.65 -4.75 -3.38
CA THR A 37 -4.60 -6.06 -4.05
C THR A 37 -5.65 -7.01 -3.49
N HIS A 38 -5.79 -7.06 -2.17
CA HIS A 38 -6.81 -7.89 -1.52
C HIS A 38 -8.24 -7.49 -1.93
N LEU A 39 -8.52 -6.19 -2.03
CA LEU A 39 -9.85 -5.70 -2.43
C LEU A 39 -10.12 -5.82 -3.93
N GLN A 40 -9.09 -5.93 -4.77
CA GLN A 40 -9.28 -6.04 -6.21
C GLN A 40 -10.08 -7.30 -6.59
N GLY A 41 -9.83 -8.43 -5.93
CA GLY A 41 -10.61 -9.66 -6.12
C GLY A 41 -12.09 -9.50 -5.76
N HIS A 42 -12.38 -8.89 -4.60
CA HIS A 42 -13.74 -8.60 -4.14
C HIS A 42 -14.55 -7.82 -5.18
N PHE A 43 -13.95 -6.81 -5.83
CA PHE A 43 -14.66 -5.99 -6.81
C PHE A 43 -14.88 -6.66 -8.18
N SER A 44 -14.10 -7.69 -8.51
CA SER A 44 -14.34 -8.51 -9.70
C SER A 44 -15.62 -9.33 -9.55
N GLU A 45 -15.87 -9.85 -8.34
CA GLU A 45 -17.08 -10.61 -7.99
C GLU A 45 -18.27 -9.67 -7.73
N HIS A 46 -18.07 -8.62 -6.92
CA HIS A 46 -19.12 -7.69 -6.50
C HIS A 46 -19.13 -6.41 -7.33
N LYS A 47 -19.51 -6.53 -8.62
CA LYS A 47 -19.45 -5.41 -9.58
C LYS A 47 -20.32 -4.19 -9.21
N LYS A 48 -21.39 -4.39 -8.43
CA LYS A 48 -22.34 -3.35 -8.00
C LYS A 48 -21.96 -2.65 -6.68
N ASP A 49 -20.88 -3.07 -6.02
CA ASP A 49 -20.42 -2.42 -4.79
C ASP A 49 -19.67 -1.11 -5.10
N HIS A 50 -20.45 -0.05 -5.37
CA HIS A 50 -19.92 1.28 -5.68
C HIS A 50 -19.40 2.02 -4.43
N HIS A 51 -19.97 1.75 -3.26
CA HIS A 51 -19.61 2.41 -2.01
C HIS A 51 -18.20 2.01 -1.58
N SER A 52 -17.89 0.72 -1.57
CA SER A 52 -16.54 0.26 -1.21
C SER A 52 -15.52 0.62 -2.29
N ARG A 53 -15.92 0.68 -3.57
CA ARG A 53 -15.04 1.11 -4.68
C ARG A 53 -14.57 2.56 -4.50
N ARG A 54 -15.42 3.44 -3.95
CA ARG A 54 -14.99 4.80 -3.56
C ARG A 54 -13.87 4.77 -2.51
N GLY A 55 -13.95 3.84 -1.55
CA GLY A 55 -12.88 3.59 -0.58
C GLY A 55 -11.58 3.14 -1.25
N LEU A 56 -11.66 2.22 -2.21
CA LEU A 56 -10.50 1.78 -3.00
C LEU A 56 -9.81 2.95 -3.71
N LEU A 57 -10.57 3.82 -4.38
CA LEU A 57 -10.02 4.98 -5.07
C LEU A 57 -9.31 5.95 -4.11
N ARG A 58 -9.83 6.12 -2.88
CA ARG A 58 -9.17 6.91 -1.84
C ARG A 58 -7.82 6.29 -1.44
N MET A 59 -7.76 4.98 -1.23
CA MET A 59 -6.51 4.27 -0.92
C MET A 59 -5.48 4.38 -2.04
N VAL A 60 -5.90 4.24 -3.30
CA VAL A 60 -5.03 4.42 -4.47
C VAL A 60 -4.47 5.85 -4.52
N SER A 61 -5.33 6.86 -4.30
CA SER A 61 -4.92 8.26 -4.25
C SER A 61 -3.93 8.54 -3.12
N GLN A 62 -4.18 7.98 -1.93
CA GLN A 62 -3.28 8.11 -0.78
C GLN A 62 -1.91 7.49 -1.06
N ARG A 63 -1.88 6.27 -1.62
CA ARG A 63 -0.63 5.61 -2.01
C ARG A 63 0.16 6.45 -3.01
N ARG A 64 -0.52 7.01 -4.02
CA ARG A 64 0.12 7.90 -5.00
C ARG A 64 0.77 9.12 -4.33
N LYS A 65 0.06 9.80 -3.43
CA LYS A 65 0.60 10.97 -2.70
C LYS A 65 1.84 10.62 -1.87
N LEU A 66 1.85 9.45 -1.22
CA LEU A 66 3.00 8.96 -0.45
C LEU A 66 4.20 8.65 -1.36
N LEU A 67 3.96 8.01 -2.50
CA LEU A 67 5.01 7.76 -3.50
C LEU A 67 5.57 9.07 -4.09
N ASP A 68 4.70 10.05 -4.37
CA ASP A 68 5.11 11.37 -4.86
C ASP A 68 5.93 12.14 -3.80
N TYR A 69 5.60 11.98 -2.53
CA TYR A 69 6.41 12.50 -1.43
C TYR A 69 7.78 11.80 -1.35
N LEU A 70 7.79 10.46 -1.38
CA LEU A 70 9.01 9.68 -1.30
C LEU A 70 9.95 10.01 -2.45
N LYS A 71 9.44 10.06 -3.69
CA LYS A 71 10.21 10.42 -4.88
C LYS A 71 10.85 11.81 -4.79
N ARG A 72 10.14 12.78 -4.21
CA ARG A 72 10.68 14.15 -3.99
C ARG A 72 11.75 14.20 -2.91
N LYS A 73 11.68 13.32 -1.91
CA LYS A 73 12.63 13.30 -0.79
C LYS A 73 13.85 12.44 -1.06
N ASP A 74 13.65 11.27 -1.65
CA ASP A 74 14.69 10.28 -1.90
C ASP A 74 14.29 9.38 -3.09
N VAL A 75 14.94 9.62 -4.23
CA VAL A 75 14.67 8.88 -5.47
C VAL A 75 15.17 7.43 -5.39
N ALA A 76 16.23 7.15 -4.62
CA ALA A 76 16.76 5.81 -4.47
C ALA A 76 15.79 4.93 -3.67
N ARG A 77 15.30 5.43 -2.52
CA ARG A 77 14.24 4.76 -1.73
C ARG A 77 12.95 4.58 -2.51
N TYR A 78 12.54 5.58 -3.29
CA TYR A 78 11.39 5.45 -4.16
C TYR A 78 11.57 4.31 -5.17
N SER A 79 12.73 4.25 -5.83
CA SER A 79 13.01 3.27 -6.90
C SER A 79 13.06 1.85 -6.34
N SER A 80 13.71 1.63 -5.21
CA SER A 80 13.73 0.31 -4.54
C SER A 80 12.36 -0.11 -4.05
N LEU A 81 11.55 0.83 -3.53
CA LEU A 81 10.21 0.54 -3.05
C LEU A 81 9.27 0.13 -4.19
N ILE A 82 9.27 0.84 -5.31
CA ILE A 82 8.38 0.48 -6.44
C ILE A 82 8.78 -0.87 -7.06
N GLU A 83 10.08 -1.17 -7.14
CA GLU A 83 10.59 -2.45 -7.65
C GLU A 83 10.18 -3.60 -6.73
N SER A 84 10.44 -3.46 -5.43
CA SER A 84 10.08 -4.49 -4.43
C SER A 84 8.58 -4.75 -4.31
N LEU A 85 7.74 -3.78 -4.65
CA LEU A 85 6.27 -3.91 -4.63
C LEU A 85 5.67 -4.19 -6.02
N GLY A 86 6.48 -4.24 -7.08
CA GLY A 86 6.01 -4.44 -8.45
C GLY A 86 5.06 -3.36 -8.96
N LEU A 87 5.18 -2.12 -8.46
CA LEU A 87 4.30 -1.01 -8.83
C LEU A 87 4.74 -0.38 -10.15
N ARG A 88 3.79 -0.22 -11.08
CA ARG A 88 4.01 0.48 -12.36
C ARG A 88 3.95 2.00 -12.17
N ARG A 89 4.79 2.72 -12.93
CA ARG A 89 4.84 4.19 -12.99
C ARG A 89 3.62 4.77 -13.70
#